data_AF-A0A9D7GLJ6-F1
#
_entry.id   AF-A0A9D7GLJ6-F1
#
_cell.length_a   1.000
_cell.length_b   1.000
_cell.length_c   1.000
_cell.angle_alpha   90.00
_cell.angle_beta   90.00
_cell.angle_gamma   90.00
#
_symmetry.space_group_name_H-M   'P 1'
#
loop_
_entity.id
_entity.type
_entity.pdbx_description
1 polymer ?
#
loop_
_entity_poly.entity_id
_entity_poly.type
_entity_poly.pdbx_seq_one_letter_code
_entity_poly.pdbx_strand_id
1 'polypeptide(L)'
;MQSYINHLIEDITQAERSQELNTRDNFGQPQTLEEEFAEIERWLEQGPAHTFGYYCGLEQEQFPPAEKLTEKQLKQVIKSFSHLLFTWNLNADIPANVPLNKKYALLISILGEKTDIVSIGFLTFDFCNYDPPSCPFEEHCICKDLEDDTNDIMSDDFPDEALPF
;
A
#
# COMPACT_ATOMS: atom_id res chain seq x y z
N MET A 1 3.08 -26.68 -10.44
CA MET A 1 2.81 -25.25 -10.16
C MET A 1 1.76 -25.05 -9.07
N GLN A 2 0.56 -25.62 -9.16
CA GLN A 2 -0.48 -25.38 -8.13
C GLN A 2 -0.06 -25.73 -6.70
N SER A 3 0.66 -26.83 -6.48
CA SER A 3 1.19 -27.19 -5.15
C SER A 3 2.15 -26.13 -4.60
N TYR A 4 2.98 -25.50 -5.45
CA TYR A 4 3.83 -24.39 -5.03
C TYR A 4 3.01 -23.18 -4.61
N ILE A 5 1.97 -22.83 -5.37
CA ILE A 5 1.06 -21.75 -5.00
C ILE A 5 0.35 -22.01 -3.67
N ASN A 6 0.00 -23.25 -3.38
CA ASN A 6 -0.60 -23.58 -2.09
C ASN A 6 0.38 -23.33 -0.94
N HIS A 7 1.64 -23.77 -1.07
CA HIS A 7 2.67 -23.48 -0.06
C HIS A 7 2.96 -21.98 0.07
N LEU A 8 3.04 -21.26 -1.04
CA LEU A 8 3.21 -19.80 -1.00
C LEU A 8 2.06 -19.11 -0.26
N ILE A 9 0.82 -19.57 -0.43
CA ILE A 9 -0.34 -19.03 0.32
C ILE A 9 -0.25 -19.39 1.81
N GLU A 10 0.21 -20.59 2.15
CA GLU A 10 0.47 -21.00 3.53
C GLU A 10 1.53 -20.09 4.18
N ASP A 11 2.63 -19.81 3.46
CA ASP A 11 3.69 -18.92 3.91
C ASP A 11 3.18 -17.48 4.10
N ILE A 12 2.38 -16.96 3.16
CA ILE A 12 1.73 -15.66 3.28
C ILE A 12 0.83 -15.59 4.51
N THR A 13 0.05 -16.65 4.76
CA THR A 13 -0.86 -16.71 5.91
C THR A 13 -0.07 -16.74 7.23
N GLN A 14 1.07 -17.42 7.27
CA GLN A 14 1.94 -17.45 8.45
C GLN A 14 2.63 -16.11 8.71
N ALA A 15 2.84 -15.30 7.67
CA ALA A 15 3.40 -13.96 7.74
C ALA A 15 2.39 -12.88 8.20
N GLU A 16 1.11 -13.22 8.36
CA GLU A 16 0.08 -12.28 8.83
C GLU A 16 0.35 -11.79 10.25
N ARG A 17 0.10 -10.49 10.50
CA ARG A 17 0.29 -9.90 11.83
C ARG A 17 -0.88 -10.26 12.72
N SER A 18 -0.59 -10.73 13.94
CA SER A 18 -1.62 -11.00 14.95
C SER A 18 -2.40 -9.73 15.30
N GLN A 19 -3.73 -9.81 15.32
CA GLN A 19 -4.61 -8.69 15.68
C GLN A 19 -4.42 -8.19 17.12
N GLU A 20 -3.85 -9.01 18.02
CA GLU A 20 -3.56 -8.61 19.40
C GLU A 20 -2.55 -7.45 19.47
N LEU A 21 -1.69 -7.32 18.46
CA LEU A 21 -0.72 -6.23 18.34
C LEU A 21 -1.33 -4.88 17.93
N ASN A 22 -2.58 -4.88 17.45
CA ASN A 22 -3.30 -3.67 17.01
C ASN A 22 -4.13 -3.03 18.13
N THR A 23 -3.89 -3.40 19.39
CA THR A 23 -4.56 -2.82 20.55
C THR A 23 -3.90 -1.51 20.97
N ARG A 24 -4.71 -0.56 21.45
CA ARG A 24 -4.22 0.68 22.09
C ARG A 24 -3.23 0.38 23.23
N ASP A 25 -3.27 -0.77 23.88
CA ASP A 25 -2.37 -1.03 25.01
C ASP A 25 -0.91 -1.32 24.60
N ASN A 26 -0.65 -1.53 23.30
CA ASN A 26 0.70 -1.73 22.74
C ASN A 26 1.37 -0.43 22.26
N PHE A 27 0.86 0.75 22.63
CA PHE A 27 1.63 1.98 22.43
C PHE A 27 2.93 1.86 23.20
N GLY A 28 4.04 1.75 22.48
CA GLY A 28 5.32 2.17 23.02
C GLY A 28 5.13 3.62 23.49
N GLN A 29 5.07 3.82 24.80
CA GLN A 29 5.03 5.16 25.36
C GLN A 29 6.38 5.79 25.03
N PRO A 30 6.45 6.92 24.31
CA PRO A 30 7.61 7.77 24.46
C PRO A 30 7.80 8.05 25.94
N GLN A 31 8.95 7.72 26.50
CA GLN A 31 9.17 7.97 27.92
C GLN A 31 9.41 9.46 28.17
N THR A 32 9.82 10.22 27.14
CA THR A 32 10.04 11.68 27.18
C THR A 32 9.75 12.40 25.85
N LEU A 33 9.61 13.74 25.89
CA LEU A 33 9.45 14.60 24.71
C LEU A 33 10.72 14.63 23.85
N GLU A 34 11.89 14.53 24.48
CA GLU A 34 13.19 14.49 23.81
C GLU A 34 13.37 13.23 22.95
N GLU A 35 12.86 12.08 23.42
CA GLU A 35 12.87 10.83 22.65
C GLU A 35 11.98 10.92 21.40
N GLU A 36 10.82 11.55 21.51
CA GLU A 36 9.92 11.82 20.36
C GLU A 36 10.63 12.68 19.31
N PHE A 37 11.25 13.79 19.72
CA PHE A 37 11.98 14.63 18.77
C PHE A 37 13.16 13.90 18.11
N ALA A 38 13.91 13.11 18.87
CA ALA A 38 15.00 12.31 18.32
C ALA A 38 14.51 11.26 17.30
N GLU A 39 13.33 10.66 17.54
CA GLU A 39 12.70 9.74 16.58
C GLU A 39 12.26 10.47 15.30
N ILE A 40 11.63 11.63 15.42
CA ILE A 40 11.23 12.47 14.27
C ILE A 40 12.47 12.87 13.45
N GLU A 41 13.54 13.34 14.10
CA GLU A 41 14.78 13.72 13.43
C GLU A 41 15.41 12.53 12.68
N ARG A 42 15.52 11.37 13.34
CA ARG A 42 16.00 10.13 12.71
C ARG A 42 15.18 9.79 11.46
N TRP A 43 13.85 9.89 11.55
CA TRP A 43 12.96 9.58 10.44
C TRP A 43 13.16 10.56 9.27
N LEU A 44 13.30 11.86 9.54
CA LEU A 44 13.58 12.87 8.52
C LEU A 44 14.93 12.66 7.81
N GLU A 45 15.94 12.18 8.53
CA GLU A 45 17.28 11.97 7.97
C GLU A 45 17.42 10.64 7.21
N GLN A 46 16.80 9.56 7.69
CA GLN A 46 17.11 8.19 7.27
C GLN A 46 15.91 7.45 6.65
N GLY A 47 14.69 7.96 6.85
CA GLY A 47 13.44 7.29 6.48
C GLY A 47 13.22 5.99 7.24
N PRO A 48 12.32 5.11 6.72
CA PRO A 48 12.09 3.81 7.33
C PRO A 48 13.36 2.95 7.34
N ALA A 49 13.56 2.23 8.44
CA ALA A 49 14.77 1.44 8.66
C ALA A 49 14.83 0.18 7.77
N HIS A 50 13.68 -0.47 7.57
CA HIS A 50 13.60 -1.79 6.93
C HIS A 50 12.51 -1.85 5.85
N THR A 51 12.58 -2.86 5.00
CA THR A 51 11.57 -3.13 3.97
C THR A 51 10.38 -3.90 4.53
N PHE A 52 9.25 -3.91 3.83
CA PHE A 52 8.12 -4.73 4.25
C PHE A 52 8.48 -6.23 4.30
N GLY A 53 9.28 -6.72 3.34
CA GLY A 53 9.76 -8.09 3.33
C GLY A 53 10.56 -8.48 4.58
N TYR A 54 11.35 -7.55 5.14
CA TYR A 54 12.03 -7.77 6.42
C TYR A 54 11.05 -8.00 7.57
N TYR A 55 9.95 -7.23 7.62
CA TYR A 55 8.96 -7.33 8.69
C TYR A 55 8.09 -8.59 8.59
N CYS A 56 7.61 -8.93 7.39
CA CYS A 56 6.75 -10.09 7.20
C CYS A 56 7.51 -11.40 6.96
N GLY A 57 8.83 -11.33 6.76
CA GLY A 57 9.68 -12.50 6.53
C GLY A 57 9.52 -13.13 5.13
N LEU A 58 9.00 -12.38 4.16
CA LEU A 58 8.84 -12.84 2.78
C LEU A 58 9.80 -12.08 1.84
N GLU A 59 10.33 -12.78 0.86
CA GLU A 59 11.24 -12.28 -0.16
C GLU A 59 10.57 -12.33 -1.54
N GLN A 60 10.91 -11.38 -2.43
CA GLN A 60 10.32 -11.31 -3.77
C GLN A 60 10.62 -12.57 -4.60
N GLU A 61 11.75 -13.21 -4.37
CA GLU A 61 12.23 -14.40 -5.05
C GLU A 61 11.36 -15.65 -4.77
N GLN A 62 10.59 -15.64 -3.68
CA GLN A 62 9.59 -16.68 -3.37
C GLN A 62 8.35 -16.59 -4.27
N PHE A 63 8.20 -15.52 -5.06
CA PHE A 63 7.05 -15.28 -5.91
C PHE A 63 7.40 -15.62 -7.37
N PRO A 64 6.67 -16.56 -8.02
CA PRO A 64 6.94 -16.91 -9.40
C PRO A 64 6.66 -15.74 -10.34
N PRO A 65 7.44 -15.58 -11.43
CA PRO A 65 7.10 -14.62 -12.49
C PRO A 65 5.66 -14.79 -12.98
N ALA A 66 4.97 -13.67 -13.23
CA ALA A 66 3.54 -13.66 -13.55
C ALA A 66 3.19 -14.51 -14.77
N GLU A 67 4.10 -14.61 -15.75
CA GLU A 67 3.94 -15.38 -16.99
C GLU A 67 3.87 -16.90 -16.73
N LYS A 68 4.33 -17.36 -15.56
CA LYS A 68 4.26 -18.78 -15.17
C LYS A 68 2.95 -19.13 -14.44
N LEU A 69 2.12 -18.13 -14.16
CA LEU A 69 0.89 -18.29 -13.38
C LEU A 69 -0.33 -18.20 -14.28
N THR A 70 -1.28 -19.10 -14.02
CA THR A 70 -2.62 -18.97 -14.60
C THR A 70 -3.35 -17.79 -13.97
N GLU A 71 -4.37 -17.26 -14.65
CA GLU A 71 -5.22 -16.19 -14.12
C GLU A 71 -5.81 -16.53 -12.74
N LYS A 72 -6.22 -17.80 -12.56
CA LYS A 72 -6.74 -18.30 -11.29
C LYS A 72 -5.68 -18.21 -10.18
N GLN A 73 -4.45 -18.60 -10.46
CA GLN A 73 -3.35 -18.55 -9.50
C GLN A 73 -2.95 -17.11 -9.16
N LEU A 74 -2.89 -16.22 -10.16
CA LEU A 74 -2.66 -14.79 -9.93
C LEU A 74 -3.70 -14.23 -8.96
N LYS A 75 -4.99 -14.50 -9.19
CA LYS A 75 -6.06 -14.05 -8.29
C LYS A 75 -5.92 -14.59 -6.87
N GLN A 76 -5.50 -15.84 -6.72
CA GLN A 76 -5.28 -16.43 -5.39
C GLN A 76 -4.16 -15.70 -4.64
N VAL A 77 -3.01 -15.49 -5.29
CA VAL A 77 -1.87 -14.82 -4.64
C VAL A 77 -2.17 -13.34 -4.38
N ILE A 78 -2.73 -12.62 -5.36
CA ILE A 78 -3.15 -11.21 -5.19
C ILE A 78 -4.07 -11.07 -3.99
N LYS A 79 -5.08 -11.94 -3.85
CA LYS A 79 -6.01 -11.92 -2.73
C LYS A 79 -5.31 -12.15 -1.40
N SER A 80 -4.46 -13.19 -1.32
CA SER A 80 -3.73 -13.53 -0.10
C SER A 80 -2.78 -12.41 0.31
N PHE A 81 -2.04 -11.84 -0.65
CA PHE A 81 -1.08 -10.78 -0.39
C PHE A 81 -1.76 -9.46 0.00
N SER A 82 -2.91 -9.14 -0.62
CA SER A 82 -3.69 -7.96 -0.20
C SER A 82 -4.23 -8.13 1.22
N HIS A 83 -4.60 -9.35 1.61
CA HIS A 83 -4.99 -9.63 2.99
C HIS A 83 -3.81 -9.49 3.95
N LEU A 84 -2.64 -10.01 3.58
CA LEU A 84 -1.41 -9.83 4.35
C LEU A 84 -1.18 -8.35 4.63
N LEU A 85 -1.11 -7.51 3.60
CA LEU A 85 -0.96 -6.05 3.77
C LEU A 85 -1.98 -5.48 4.77
N PHE A 86 -3.26 -5.86 4.61
CA PHE A 86 -4.31 -5.40 5.51
C PHE A 86 -4.06 -5.77 6.98
N THR A 87 -3.56 -6.97 7.28
CA THR A 87 -3.23 -7.37 8.67
C THR A 87 -2.11 -6.53 9.27
N TRP A 88 -1.23 -6.00 8.42
CA TRP A 88 -0.12 -5.13 8.78
C TRP A 88 -0.48 -3.64 8.79
N ASN A 89 -1.75 -3.28 8.67
CA ASN A 89 -2.23 -1.89 8.52
C ASN A 89 -1.67 -1.20 7.26
N LEU A 90 -1.46 -1.98 6.20
CA LEU A 90 -0.98 -1.51 4.92
C LEU A 90 -2.06 -1.72 3.86
N ASN A 91 -2.05 -0.89 2.82
CA ASN A 91 -2.84 -1.08 1.61
C ASN A 91 -2.05 -0.64 0.38
N ALA A 92 -2.51 -1.00 -0.81
CA ALA A 92 -1.91 -0.63 -2.08
C ALA A 92 -2.97 0.06 -2.96
N ASP A 93 -2.72 1.30 -3.37
CA ASP A 93 -3.61 2.03 -4.26
C ASP A 93 -3.36 1.60 -5.72
N ILE A 94 -4.03 0.52 -6.13
CA ILE A 94 -3.94 -0.03 -7.48
C ILE A 94 -5.35 -0.06 -8.10
N PRO A 95 -5.59 0.69 -9.19
CA PRO A 95 -6.88 0.73 -9.85
C PRO A 95 -7.42 -0.66 -10.23
N ALA A 96 -8.74 -0.83 -10.16
CA ALA A 96 -9.39 -2.12 -10.37
C ALA A 96 -9.26 -2.65 -11.82
N ASN A 97 -9.12 -1.74 -12.78
CA ASN A 97 -8.98 -2.04 -14.22
C ASN A 97 -7.54 -2.42 -14.62
N VAL A 98 -6.56 -2.35 -13.71
CA VAL A 98 -5.18 -2.76 -13.98
C VAL A 98 -5.12 -4.29 -14.25
N PRO A 99 -4.43 -4.74 -15.31
CA PRO A 99 -4.26 -6.15 -15.62
C PRO A 99 -3.65 -6.96 -14.47
N LEU A 100 -4.11 -8.20 -14.29
CA LEU A 100 -3.75 -9.03 -13.14
C LEU A 100 -2.23 -9.28 -13.01
N ASN A 101 -1.53 -9.43 -14.13
CA ASN A 101 -0.07 -9.56 -14.14
C ASN A 101 0.63 -8.30 -13.59
N LYS A 102 0.19 -7.10 -14.02
CA LYS A 102 0.73 -5.82 -13.54
C LYS A 102 0.38 -5.61 -12.06
N LYS A 103 -0.87 -5.89 -11.66
CA LYS A 103 -1.31 -5.84 -10.25
C LYS A 103 -0.51 -6.76 -9.35
N TYR A 104 -0.27 -7.99 -9.80
CA TYR A 104 0.58 -8.95 -9.10
C TYR A 104 1.99 -8.42 -8.91
N ALA A 105 2.64 -7.95 -9.98
CA ALA A 105 4.01 -7.44 -9.92
C ALA A 105 4.14 -6.25 -8.96
N LEU A 106 3.20 -5.31 -9.00
CA LEU A 106 3.17 -4.16 -8.08
C LEU A 106 3.03 -4.59 -6.62
N LEU A 107 2.12 -5.52 -6.32
CA LEU A 107 1.98 -6.03 -4.95
C LEU A 107 3.25 -6.70 -4.44
N ILE A 108 3.90 -7.54 -5.26
CA ILE A 108 5.14 -8.22 -4.84
C ILE A 108 6.29 -7.21 -4.67
N SER A 109 6.32 -6.14 -5.47
CA SER A 109 7.35 -5.10 -5.36
C SER A 109 7.37 -4.44 -3.97
N ILE A 110 6.22 -4.36 -3.28
CA ILE A 110 6.10 -3.80 -1.92
C ILE A 110 7.06 -4.49 -0.92
N LEU A 111 7.37 -5.78 -1.11
CA LEU A 111 8.32 -6.48 -0.22
C LEU A 111 9.72 -5.84 -0.21
N GLY A 112 10.09 -5.15 -1.30
CA GLY A 112 11.34 -4.42 -1.44
C GLY A 112 11.28 -2.97 -0.96
N GLU A 113 10.08 -2.46 -0.66
CA GLU A 113 9.88 -1.06 -0.30
C GLU A 113 10.14 -0.84 1.20
N LYS A 114 10.94 0.20 1.49
CA LYS A 114 11.15 0.68 2.86
C LYS A 114 9.82 1.16 3.43
N THR A 115 9.42 0.63 4.58
CA THR A 115 8.07 0.81 5.11
C THR A 115 8.10 1.00 6.62
N ASP A 116 7.37 2.00 7.11
CA ASP A 116 7.08 2.10 8.54
C ASP A 116 5.82 1.30 8.88
N ILE A 117 5.91 0.49 9.93
CA ILE A 117 4.79 -0.33 10.41
C ILE A 117 4.01 0.46 11.46
N VAL A 118 2.84 0.95 11.06
CA VAL A 118 1.95 1.67 11.97
C VAL A 118 1.15 0.69 12.85
N SER A 119 0.92 1.07 14.11
CA SER A 119 0.06 0.32 15.03
C SER A 119 -1.42 0.69 14.91
N ILE A 120 -1.72 1.89 14.42
CA ILE A 120 -3.08 2.42 14.20
C ILE A 120 -3.14 3.17 12.87
N GLY A 121 -4.30 3.13 12.23
CA GLY A 121 -4.52 3.74 10.92
C GLY A 121 -4.07 2.80 9.82
N PHE A 122 -3.90 3.35 8.62
CA PHE A 122 -3.37 2.64 7.47
C PHE A 122 -2.33 3.49 6.76
N LEU A 123 -1.23 2.85 6.36
CA LEU A 123 -0.34 3.41 5.35
C LEU A 123 -0.74 2.82 4.00
N THR A 124 -0.84 3.66 2.97
CA THR A 124 -1.14 3.22 1.61
C THR A 124 0.08 3.39 0.74
N PHE A 125 0.42 2.36 -0.05
CA PHE A 125 1.42 2.44 -1.09
C PHE A 125 0.78 3.03 -2.35
N ASP A 126 1.19 4.24 -2.68
CA ASP A 126 0.79 4.93 -3.90
C ASP A 126 1.85 4.68 -4.99
N PHE A 127 1.41 4.17 -6.13
CA PHE A 127 2.30 3.94 -7.28
C PHE A 127 2.23 5.07 -8.30
N CYS A 128 1.35 6.05 -8.09
CA CYS A 128 1.08 7.15 -9.01
C CYS A 128 1.31 8.49 -8.30
N ASN A 129 1.83 9.48 -9.02
CA ASN A 129 2.01 10.85 -8.51
C ASN A 129 0.78 11.75 -8.74
N TYR A 130 -0.35 11.16 -9.10
CA TYR A 130 -1.60 11.86 -9.45
C TYR A 130 -1.48 12.84 -10.62
N ASP A 131 -0.49 12.65 -11.49
CA ASP A 131 -0.29 13.41 -12.73
C ASP A 131 -0.69 12.52 -13.94
N PRO A 132 -1.88 12.71 -14.55
CA PRO A 132 -2.38 11.80 -15.59
C PRO A 132 -1.46 11.60 -16.80
N PRO A 133 -0.75 12.63 -17.33
CA PRO A 133 0.22 12.47 -18.40
C PRO A 133 1.42 11.58 -18.06
N SER A 134 1.88 11.56 -16.80
CA SER A 134 3.01 10.74 -16.35
C SER A 134 2.61 9.51 -15.54
N CYS A 135 1.31 9.22 -15.45
CA CYS A 135 0.78 8.15 -14.64
C CYS A 135 1.27 6.76 -15.11
N PRO A 136 1.89 5.95 -14.23
CA PRO A 136 2.44 4.64 -14.61
C PRO A 136 1.35 3.59 -14.89
N PHE A 137 0.08 3.91 -14.64
CA PHE A 137 -1.06 3.06 -15.01
C PHE A 137 -1.53 3.25 -16.46
N GLU A 138 -1.01 4.24 -17.20
CA GLU A 138 -1.27 4.43 -18.65
C GLU A 138 -2.77 4.53 -19.00
N GLU A 139 -3.32 3.61 -19.82
CA GLU A 139 -4.76 3.53 -20.11
C GLU A 139 -5.62 3.13 -18.91
N HIS A 140 -5.01 2.63 -17.83
CA HIS A 140 -5.69 2.27 -16.59
C HIS A 140 -5.68 3.39 -15.54
N CYS A 141 -5.16 4.57 -15.89
CA CYS A 141 -5.19 5.74 -15.02
C CYS A 141 -6.63 6.24 -14.80
N ILE A 142 -7.10 6.20 -13.55
CA ILE A 142 -8.43 6.69 -13.16
C ILE A 142 -8.48 8.21 -12.97
N CYS A 143 -7.34 8.88 -12.81
CA CYS A 143 -7.29 10.34 -12.62
C CYS A 143 -7.81 11.11 -13.85
N LYS A 144 -7.71 10.51 -15.04
CA LYS A 144 -8.24 11.10 -16.28
C LYS A 144 -9.75 11.28 -16.24
N ASP A 145 -10.46 10.33 -15.62
CA ASP A 145 -11.92 10.36 -15.52
C ASP A 145 -12.39 11.37 -14.46
N LEU A 146 -11.53 11.71 -13.48
CA LEU A 146 -11.85 12.67 -12.41
C LEU A 146 -11.74 14.13 -12.87
N GLU A 147 -10.83 14.45 -13.80
CA GLU A 147 -10.71 15.81 -14.35
C GLU A 147 -11.96 16.22 -15.12
N ASP A 148 -12.58 15.28 -15.84
CA ASP A 148 -13.82 15.53 -16.59
C ASP A 148 -15.00 15.83 -15.65
N ASP A 149 -15.12 15.14 -14.51
CA ASP A 149 -16.20 15.36 -13.54
C ASP A 149 -16.08 16.69 -12.76
N THR A 150 -14.86 17.20 -12.53
CA THR A 150 -14.68 18.47 -11.79
C THR A 150 -14.99 19.72 -12.60
N ASN A 151 -14.90 19.65 -13.94
CA ASN A 151 -15.27 20.75 -14.81
C ASN A 151 -16.79 21.00 -14.84
N ASP A 152 -17.60 20.00 -14.50
CA ASP A 152 -19.06 20.16 -14.42
C ASP A 152 -19.53 20.75 -13.08
N ILE A 153 -18.71 20.72 -12.02
CA ILE A 153 -19.09 21.20 -10.67
C ILE A 153 -18.67 22.67 -10.42
N MET A 154 -17.67 23.18 -11.14
CA MET A 154 -17.15 24.56 -10.96
C MET A 154 -17.97 25.65 -11.69
N SER A 155 -19.15 25.33 -12.23
CA SER A 155 -19.96 26.28 -13.01
C SER A 155 -21.09 26.97 -12.22
N ASP A 156 -21.33 26.62 -10.96
CA ASP A 156 -22.38 27.25 -10.14
C ASP A 156 -21.82 28.22 -9.09
N ASP A 157 -21.91 29.51 -9.45
CA ASP A 157 -22.14 30.69 -8.59
C ASP A 157 -21.71 30.61 -7.12
N PHE A 158 -20.48 31.05 -6.81
CA PHE A 158 -20.19 31.64 -5.50
C PHE A 158 -20.46 33.15 -5.58
N PRO A 159 -21.54 33.67 -4.95
CA PRO A 159 -21.74 35.11 -4.88
C PRO A 159 -20.63 35.75 -4.07
N ASP A 160 -20.12 36.84 -4.64
CA ASP A 160 -18.97 37.64 -4.21
C ASP A 160 -19.33 38.46 -2.95
N GLU A 161 -19.67 37.79 -1.85
CA GLU A 161 -19.93 38.46 -0.56
C GLU A 161 -18.72 38.28 0.37
N ALA A 162 -17.94 39.36 0.45
CA ALA A 162 -16.79 39.52 1.32
C ALA A 162 -17.13 39.14 2.78
N LEU A 163 -16.37 38.21 3.33
CA LEU A 163 -16.45 37.81 4.73
C LEU A 163 -16.15 39.02 5.63
N PRO A 164 -17.03 39.39 6.58
CA PRO A 164 -16.75 40.44 7.54
C PRO A 164 -15.74 39.92 8.58
N PHE A 165 -14.63 40.65 8.75
CA PHE A 165 -13.64 40.45 9.81
C PHE A 165 -14.18 40.83 11.19
#